data_AF-A0A1D2YWH6-F1
#
_entry.id   AF-A0A1D2YWH6-F1
#
_cell.length_a   1.000
_cell.length_b   1.000
_cell.length_c   1.000
_cell.angle_alpha   90.00
_cell.angle_beta   90.00
_cell.angle_gamma   90.00
#
_symmetry.space_group_name_H-M   'P 1'
#
loop_
_entity.id
_entity.type
_entity.pdbx_description
1 polymer ?
#
loop_
_entity_poly.entity_id
_entity_poly.type
_entity_poly.pdbx_seq_one_letter_code
_entity_poly.pdbx_strand_id
1 'polypeptide(L)'
;MSQEIIFLLFLLLLGVFGKNDSIVISVIILLVIRFSGLGNNIFPVLDKQGIKVGIIIITVAVLTPIATGQISLLDMYHSLMSSYGLIALFAGILVAIFGAYGVQLLDQSPQVTISLVVGTILGVVFLKGVPVGPLIGAGIAMSIIRILELVNILNKS
;
A
#
# COMPACT_ATOMS: atom_id res chain seq x y z
N MET A 1 6.30 0.13 -29.28
CA MET A 1 5.55 0.58 -28.08
C MET A 1 6.55 0.81 -26.95
N SER A 2 6.38 1.83 -26.12
CA SER A 2 7.29 2.04 -24.99
C SER A 2 7.11 0.92 -23.96
N GLN A 3 8.20 0.51 -23.29
CA GLN A 3 8.21 -0.61 -22.35
C GLN A 3 7.22 -0.40 -21.19
N GLU A 4 7.00 0.85 -20.76
CA GLU A 4 6.06 1.15 -19.67
C GLU A 4 4.61 0.82 -20.05
N ILE A 5 4.21 1.07 -21.30
CA ILE A 5 2.83 0.79 -21.76
C ILE A 5 2.59 -0.72 -21.80
N ILE A 6 3.59 -1.50 -22.22
CA ILE A 6 3.51 -2.97 -22.21
C ILE A 6 3.33 -3.47 -20.77
N PHE A 7 4.08 -2.90 -19.82
CA PHE A 7 3.96 -3.24 -18.41
C PHE A 7 2.58 -2.88 -17.85
N LEU A 8 2.07 -1.67 -18.13
CA LEU A 8 0.72 -1.26 -17.71
C LEU A 8 -0.36 -2.17 -18.32
N LEU A 9 -0.26 -2.51 -19.60
CA LEU A 9 -1.20 -3.45 -20.24
C LEU A 9 -1.15 -4.84 -19.62
N PHE A 10 0.04 -5.32 -19.25
CA PHE A 10 0.18 -6.58 -18.52
C PHE A 10 -0.50 -6.52 -17.15
N LEU A 11 -0.32 -5.43 -16.39
CA LEU A 11 -1.01 -5.25 -15.11
C LEU A 11 -2.53 -5.12 -15.27
N LEU A 12 -3.00 -4.45 -16.33
CA LEU A 12 -4.43 -4.37 -16.66
C LEU A 12 -5.01 -5.76 -16.87
N LEU A 13 -4.32 -6.58 -17.66
CA LEU A 13 -4.71 -7.95 -17.95
C LEU A 13 -4.78 -8.77 -16.66
N LEU A 14 -3.77 -8.69 -15.78
CA LEU A 14 -3.80 -9.33 -14.46
C LEU A 14 -4.97 -8.84 -13.60
N GLY A 15 -5.26 -7.54 -13.58
CA GLY A 15 -6.40 -6.98 -12.86
C GLY A 15 -7.74 -7.53 -13.35
N VAL A 16 -7.93 -7.64 -14.66
CA VAL A 16 -9.15 -8.21 -15.27
C VAL A 16 -9.29 -9.69 -14.93
N PHE A 17 -8.23 -10.49 -15.07
CA PHE A 17 -8.27 -11.92 -14.74
C PHE A 17 -8.48 -12.15 -13.23
N GLY A 18 -7.88 -11.32 -12.39
CA GLY A 18 -8.09 -11.33 -10.95
C GLY A 18 -9.41 -10.71 -10.51
N LYS A 19 -10.23 -10.19 -11.43
CA LYS A 19 -11.48 -9.47 -11.15
C LYS A 19 -11.31 -8.40 -10.07
N ASN A 20 -10.21 -7.66 -10.15
CA ASN A 20 -9.86 -6.63 -9.19
C ASN A 20 -10.05 -5.23 -9.78
N ASP A 21 -11.19 -4.62 -9.46
CA ASP A 21 -11.55 -3.30 -9.98
C ASP A 21 -10.55 -2.21 -9.58
N SER A 22 -9.96 -2.29 -8.38
CA SER A 22 -8.99 -1.30 -7.93
C SER A 22 -7.73 -1.27 -8.80
N ILE A 23 -7.20 -2.44 -9.18
CA ILE A 23 -6.04 -2.54 -10.10
C ILE A 23 -6.44 -2.06 -11.48
N VAL A 24 -7.58 -2.52 -12.01
CA VAL A 24 -8.08 -2.14 -13.34
C VAL A 24 -8.25 -0.62 -13.45
N ILE A 25 -8.96 -0.01 -12.51
CA ILE A 25 -9.22 1.44 -12.49
C ILE A 25 -7.90 2.21 -12.39
N SER A 26 -6.99 1.79 -11.50
CA SER A 26 -5.70 2.46 -11.32
C SER A 26 -4.86 2.45 -12.60
N VAL A 27 -4.79 1.31 -13.29
CA VAL A 27 -4.05 1.18 -14.56
C VAL A 27 -4.71 1.98 -15.68
N ILE A 28 -6.04 1.96 -15.78
CA ILE A 28 -6.78 2.77 -16.76
C ILE A 28 -6.49 4.26 -16.56
N ILE A 29 -6.52 4.75 -15.32
CA ILE A 29 -6.19 6.16 -15.00
C ILE A 29 -4.77 6.50 -15.48
N LEU A 30 -3.79 5.64 -15.19
CA LEU A 30 -2.40 5.86 -15.63
C LEU A 30 -2.26 5.86 -17.16
N LEU A 31 -2.96 4.97 -17.86
CA LEU A 31 -2.98 4.94 -19.32
C LEU A 31 -3.62 6.20 -19.91
N VAL A 32 -4.75 6.66 -19.37
CA VAL A 32 -5.42 7.89 -19.80
C VAL A 32 -4.49 9.11 -19.62
N ILE A 33 -3.81 9.23 -18.47
CA ILE A 33 -2.85 10.30 -18.22
C ILE A 33 -1.67 10.23 -19.21
N ARG A 34 -1.20 9.02 -19.54
CA ARG A 34 -0.11 8.84 -20.51
C ARG A 34 -0.55 9.29 -21.91
N PHE A 35 -1.71 8.82 -22.38
CA PHE A 35 -2.19 9.10 -23.74
C PHE A 35 -2.71 10.53 -23.93
N SER A 36 -3.11 11.22 -22.86
CA SER A 36 -3.51 12.64 -22.91
C SER A 36 -2.32 13.61 -23.05
N GLY A 37 -1.07 13.13 -23.01
CA GLY A 37 0.12 13.98 -23.10
C GLY A 37 0.45 14.77 -21.82
N LEU A 38 -0.37 14.64 -20.77
CA LEU A 38 -0.21 15.35 -19.49
C LEU A 38 0.76 14.65 -18.52
N GLY A 39 1.33 13.51 -18.92
CA GLY A 39 2.20 12.69 -18.06
C GLY A 39 3.38 13.45 -17.44
N ASN A 40 3.99 14.39 -18.16
CA ASN A 40 5.15 15.15 -17.66
C ASN A 40 4.81 16.05 -16.46
N ASN A 41 3.55 16.46 -16.31
CA ASN A 41 3.10 17.31 -15.22
C ASN A 41 2.40 16.50 -14.12
N ILE A 42 1.63 15.48 -14.51
CA ILE A 42 0.79 14.72 -13.57
C ILE A 42 1.57 13.60 -12.87
N PHE A 43 2.40 12.83 -13.59
CA PHE A 43 3.11 11.71 -12.96
C PHE A 43 4.03 12.13 -11.81
N PRO A 44 4.80 13.24 -11.89
CA PRO A 44 5.62 13.68 -10.75
C PRO A 44 4.79 14.06 -9.52
N VAL A 45 3.58 14.57 -9.71
CA VAL A 45 2.67 14.91 -8.61
C VAL A 45 2.10 13.65 -7.99
N LEU A 46 1.68 12.67 -8.80
CA LEU A 46 1.18 11.39 -8.33
C LEU A 46 2.26 10.60 -7.57
N ASP A 47 3.50 10.62 -8.06
CA ASP A 47 4.62 9.93 -7.42
C ASP A 47 4.94 10.55 -6.05
N LYS A 48 5.07 11.89 -5.99
CA LYS A 48 5.44 12.59 -4.75
C LYS A 48 4.32 12.68 -3.71
N GLN A 49 3.07 12.81 -4.14
CA GLN A 49 1.96 13.12 -3.24
C GLN A 49 0.86 12.06 -3.23
N GLY A 50 0.83 11.14 -4.19
CA GLY A 50 -0.24 10.15 -4.33
C GLY A 50 -0.41 9.29 -3.08
N ILE A 51 0.70 8.79 -2.52
CA ILE A 51 0.65 8.00 -1.27
C ILE A 51 0.14 8.87 -0.11
N LYS A 52 0.65 10.09 0.05
CA LYS A 52 0.23 11.00 1.12
C LYS A 52 -1.26 11.32 1.05
N VAL A 53 -1.76 11.65 -0.14
CA VAL A 53 -3.19 11.93 -0.38
C VAL A 53 -4.03 10.67 -0.13
N GLY A 54 -3.58 9.50 -0.59
CA GLY A 54 -4.24 8.22 -0.34
C GLY A 54 -4.40 7.92 1.15
N ILE A 55 -3.33 8.10 1.94
CA ILE A 55 -3.37 7.92 3.41
C ILE A 55 -4.38 8.88 4.06
N ILE A 56 -4.40 10.15 3.63
CA ILE A 56 -5.38 11.13 4.15
C ILE A 56 -6.80 10.67 3.85
N ILE A 57 -7.09 10.25 2.61
CA ILE A 57 -8.42 9.77 2.20
C ILE A 57 -8.85 8.57 3.03
N ILE A 58 -7.97 7.57 3.21
CA ILE A 58 -8.24 6.39 4.04
C ILE A 58 -8.50 6.80 5.49
N THR A 59 -7.71 7.71 6.05
CA THR A 59 -7.88 8.20 7.42
C THR A 59 -9.23 8.88 7.61
N VAL A 60 -9.62 9.74 6.66
CA VAL A 60 -10.94 10.39 6.69
C VAL A 60 -12.06 9.35 6.65
N ALA A 61 -11.96 8.33 5.78
CA ALA A 61 -12.96 7.27 5.70
C ALA A 61 -13.11 6.52 7.03
N VAL A 62 -12.00 6.18 7.70
CA VAL A 62 -12.01 5.50 9.01
C VAL A 62 -12.58 6.38 10.12
N LEU A 63 -12.35 7.70 10.09
CA LEU A 63 -12.88 8.64 11.08
C LEU A 63 -14.35 9.04 10.83
N THR A 64 -14.90 8.76 9.64
CA THR A 64 -16.26 9.16 9.25
C THR A 64 -17.35 8.64 10.20
N PRO A 65 -17.35 7.37 10.65
CA PRO A 65 -18.35 6.88 11.61
C PRO A 65 -18.35 7.65 12.94
N ILE A 66 -17.18 8.15 13.37
CA ILE A 66 -17.06 8.96 14.59
C ILE A 66 -17.62 10.37 14.32
N ALA A 67 -17.23 10.98 13.20
CA ALA A 67 -17.68 12.33 12.82
C ALA A 67 -19.19 12.41 12.54
N THR A 68 -19.81 11.30 12.10
CA THR A 68 -21.26 11.20 11.84
C THR A 68 -22.07 10.78 13.07
N GLY A 69 -21.41 10.52 14.21
CA GLY A 69 -22.07 10.10 15.45
C GLY A 69 -22.54 8.64 15.46
N GLN A 70 -22.13 7.83 14.48
CA GLN A 70 -22.41 6.38 14.47
C GLN A 70 -21.67 5.63 15.59
N ILE A 71 -20.52 6.16 16.02
CA ILE A 71 -19.72 5.62 17.13
C ILE A 71 -19.58 6.73 18.18
N SER A 72 -20.06 6.50 19.41
CA SER A 72 -19.87 7.44 20.51
C SER A 72 -18.50 7.26 21.19
N LEU A 73 -18.03 8.29 21.90
CA LEU A 73 -16.78 8.21 22.67
C LEU A 73 -16.82 7.10 23.74
N LEU A 74 -18.01 6.82 24.29
CA LEU A 74 -18.20 5.74 25.25
C LEU A 74 -18.00 4.37 24.59
N ASP A 75 -18.54 4.17 23.39
CA ASP A 75 -18.37 2.94 22.62
C ASP A 75 -16.90 2.69 22.27
N MET A 76 -16.16 3.76 21.92
CA MET A 76 -14.72 3.67 21.68
C MET A 76 -13.96 3.24 22.94
N TYR A 77 -14.25 3.84 24.09
CA TYR A 77 -13.59 3.48 25.35
C TYR A 77 -13.87 2.02 25.73
N HIS A 78 -15.13 1.60 25.66
CA HIS A 78 -15.53 0.22 25.93
C HIS A 78 -14.87 -0.77 24.96
N SER A 79 -14.80 -0.42 23.68
CA SER A 79 -14.15 -1.25 22.66
C SER A 79 -12.64 -1.39 22.94
N LEU A 80 -11.94 -0.29 23.25
CA LEU A 80 -10.51 -0.28 23.55
C LEU A 80 -10.13 -1.09 24.80
N MET A 81 -11.01 -1.13 25.81
CA MET A 81 -10.80 -1.91 27.03
C MET A 81 -11.15 -3.41 26.85
N SER A 82 -11.78 -3.79 25.74
CA SER A 82 -12.04 -5.20 25.44
C SER A 82 -10.76 -5.93 25.00
N SER A 83 -10.71 -7.24 25.23
CA SER A 83 -9.58 -8.07 24.78
C SER A 83 -9.35 -7.98 23.27
N TYR A 84 -10.43 -7.89 22.48
CA TYR A 84 -10.35 -7.70 21.03
C TYR A 84 -9.82 -6.31 20.64
N GLY A 85 -10.25 -5.27 21.37
CA GLY A 85 -9.80 -3.90 21.13
C GLY A 85 -8.32 -3.70 21.41
N LEU A 86 -7.78 -4.33 22.46
CA LEU A 86 -6.34 -4.31 22.73
C LEU A 86 -5.54 -4.98 21.61
N ILE A 87 -5.98 -6.14 21.12
CA ILE A 87 -5.33 -6.82 19.99
C ILE A 87 -5.36 -5.93 18.75
N ALA A 88 -6.51 -5.31 18.45
CA ALA A 88 -6.65 -4.40 17.33
C ALA A 88 -5.76 -3.15 17.46
N LEU A 89 -5.61 -2.62 18.69
CA LEU A 89 -4.72 -1.50 18.98
C LEU A 89 -3.24 -1.87 18.74
N PHE A 90 -2.79 -3.01 19.24
CA PHE A 90 -1.43 -3.50 18.97
C PHE A 90 -1.18 -3.75 17.49
N ALA A 91 -2.14 -4.37 16.79
CA ALA A 91 -2.05 -4.57 15.35
C ALA A 91 -1.97 -3.23 14.60
N GLY A 92 -2.77 -2.24 15.00
CA GLY A 92 -2.73 -0.89 14.43
C GLY A 92 -1.38 -0.20 14.63
N ILE A 93 -0.78 -0.32 15.82
CA ILE A 93 0.56 0.22 16.10
C ILE A 93 1.60 -0.45 15.20
N LEU A 94 1.56 -1.78 15.05
CA LEU A 94 2.49 -2.49 14.17
C LEU A 94 2.33 -2.07 12.70
N VAL A 95 1.10 -1.94 12.22
CA VAL A 95 0.84 -1.46 10.85
C VAL A 95 1.37 -0.05 10.66
N ALA A 96 1.25 0.85 11.64
CA ALA A 96 1.82 2.20 11.56
C ALA A 96 3.36 2.17 11.47
N ILE A 97 4.02 1.31 12.25
CA ILE A 97 5.48 1.13 12.21
C ILE A 97 5.92 0.60 10.84
N PHE A 98 5.27 -0.46 10.34
CA PHE A 98 5.56 -0.98 9.00
C PHE A 98 5.28 0.06 7.92
N GLY A 99 4.20 0.83 8.02
CA GLY A 99 3.92 1.94 7.11
C GLY A 99 5.08 2.94 7.05
N ALA A 100 5.62 3.34 8.21
CA ALA A 100 6.74 4.27 8.29
C ALA A 100 8.01 3.74 7.60
N TYR A 101 8.37 2.46 7.85
CA TYR A 101 9.50 1.81 7.16
C TYR A 101 9.24 1.60 5.67
N GLY A 102 7.99 1.32 5.31
CA GLY A 102 7.56 1.15 3.93
C GLY A 102 7.77 2.41 3.10
N VAL A 103 7.41 3.60 3.62
CA VAL A 103 7.67 4.87 2.92
C VAL A 103 9.17 5.03 2.64
N GLN A 104 10.01 4.78 3.66
CA GLN A 104 11.46 4.91 3.50
C GLN A 104 12.02 3.95 2.43
N LEU A 105 11.58 2.69 2.42
CA LEU A 105 12.07 1.71 1.45
C LEU A 105 11.63 2.03 0.02
N LEU A 106 10.39 2.48 -0.16
CA LEU A 106 9.85 2.85 -1.48
C LEU A 106 10.59 4.06 -2.07
N ASP A 107 10.98 5.03 -1.24
CA ASP A 107 11.76 6.21 -1.66
C ASP A 107 13.22 5.85 -2.01
N GLN A 108 13.81 4.88 -1.32
CA GLN A 108 15.23 4.54 -1.44
C GLN A 108 15.54 3.52 -2.54
N SER A 109 14.59 2.67 -2.94
CA SER A 109 14.87 1.51 -3.80
C SER A 109 13.75 1.20 -4.80
N PRO A 110 13.75 1.86 -5.98
CA PRO A 110 12.76 1.62 -7.04
C PRO A 110 12.67 0.15 -7.49
N GLN A 111 13.79 -0.59 -7.47
CA GLN A 111 13.83 -2.00 -7.85
C GLN A 111 13.02 -2.88 -6.88
N VAL A 112 13.05 -2.55 -5.58
CA VAL A 112 12.28 -3.27 -4.56
C VAL A 112 10.80 -2.93 -4.71
N THR A 113 10.47 -1.68 -5.02
CA THR A 113 9.11 -1.25 -5.33
C THR A 113 8.48 -2.06 -6.47
N ILE A 114 9.20 -2.29 -7.57
CA ILE A 114 8.70 -3.10 -8.69
C ILE A 114 8.39 -4.53 -8.24
N SER A 115 9.32 -5.16 -7.52
CA SER A 115 9.15 -6.54 -7.03
C SER A 115 7.97 -6.66 -6.06
N LEU A 116 7.77 -5.65 -5.20
CA LEU A 116 6.64 -5.56 -4.29
C LEU A 116 5.31 -5.36 -5.01
N VAL A 117 5.25 -4.50 -6.02
CA VAL A 117 4.04 -4.28 -6.82
C VAL A 117 3.64 -5.58 -7.53
N VAL A 118 4.59 -6.28 -8.14
CA VAL A 118 4.31 -7.57 -8.78
C VAL A 118 3.84 -8.60 -7.74
N GLY A 119 4.54 -8.75 -6.63
CA GLY A 119 4.16 -9.70 -5.57
C GLY A 119 2.78 -9.41 -4.97
N THR A 120 2.45 -8.15 -4.70
CA THR A 120 1.14 -7.75 -4.18
C THR A 120 0.02 -8.01 -5.19
N ILE A 121 0.23 -7.72 -6.46
CA ILE A 121 -0.75 -8.00 -7.52
C ILE A 121 -0.97 -9.51 -7.65
N LEU A 122 0.09 -10.32 -7.67
CA LEU A 122 -0.03 -11.77 -7.70
C LEU A 122 -0.79 -12.30 -6.47
N GLY A 123 -0.51 -11.79 -5.27
CA GLY A 123 -1.24 -12.16 -4.06
C GLY A 123 -2.74 -11.81 -4.15
N VAL A 124 -3.08 -10.64 -4.68
CA VAL A 124 -4.47 -10.23 -4.90
C VAL A 124 -5.17 -11.16 -5.89
N VAL A 125 -4.54 -11.41 -7.04
CA VAL A 125 -5.13 -12.19 -8.15
C VAL A 125 -5.27 -13.67 -7.78
N PHE A 126 -4.23 -14.29 -7.21
CA PHE A 126 -4.20 -15.74 -6.99
C PHE A 126 -4.68 -16.16 -5.60
N LEU A 127 -4.48 -15.32 -4.57
CA LEU A 127 -4.84 -15.64 -3.18
C LEU A 127 -6.13 -14.92 -2.73
N LYS A 128 -6.83 -14.24 -3.64
CA LYS A 128 -8.04 -13.44 -3.34
C LYS A 128 -7.79 -12.37 -2.26
N GLY A 129 -6.57 -11.83 -2.22
CA GLY A 129 -6.19 -10.75 -1.32
C GLY A 129 -6.84 -9.41 -1.72
N VAL A 130 -6.77 -8.43 -0.82
CA VAL A 130 -7.22 -7.05 -1.09
C VAL A 130 -6.00 -6.18 -1.43
N PRO A 131 -6.05 -5.34 -2.48
CA PRO A 131 -4.95 -4.46 -2.84
C PRO A 131 -4.83 -3.32 -1.82
N VAL A 132 -3.97 -3.49 -0.82
CA VAL A 132 -3.70 -2.47 0.21
C VAL A 132 -2.55 -1.53 -0.16
N GLY A 133 -2.04 -1.66 -1.38
CA GLY A 133 -0.86 -0.95 -1.88
C GLY A 133 0.47 -1.58 -1.41
N PRO A 134 1.60 -1.14 -2.00
CA PRO A 134 2.92 -1.70 -1.68
C PRO A 134 3.46 -1.24 -0.33
N LEU A 135 2.83 -0.27 0.34
CA LEU A 135 3.36 0.39 1.52
C LEU A 135 3.59 -0.57 2.71
N ILE A 136 2.57 -1.34 3.09
CA ILE A 136 2.68 -2.28 4.21
C ILE A 136 3.66 -3.42 3.85
N GLY A 137 3.58 -3.92 2.61
CA GLY A 137 4.51 -4.94 2.11
C GLY A 137 5.97 -4.46 2.12
N ALA A 138 6.22 -3.20 1.77
CA ALA A 138 7.52 -2.57 1.86
C ALA A 138 8.02 -2.49 3.31
N GLY A 139 7.15 -2.16 4.25
CA GLY A 139 7.47 -2.17 5.68
C GLY A 139 7.92 -3.54 6.17
N ILE A 140 7.15 -4.58 5.85
CA ILE A 140 7.46 -5.96 6.20
C ILE A 140 8.78 -6.39 5.55
N ALA A 141 8.96 -6.11 4.25
CA ALA A 141 10.19 -6.43 3.53
C ALA A 141 11.40 -5.74 4.17
N MET A 142 11.30 -4.45 4.51
CA MET A 142 12.37 -3.72 5.19
C MET A 142 12.71 -4.34 6.54
N SER A 143 11.71 -4.72 7.33
CA SER A 143 11.94 -5.39 8.61
C SER A 143 12.67 -6.72 8.45
N ILE A 144 12.27 -7.54 7.47
CA ILE A 144 12.93 -8.82 7.19
C ILE A 144 14.37 -8.61 6.71
N ILE A 145 14.60 -7.68 5.78
CA ILE A 145 15.95 -7.37 5.26
C ILE A 145 16.87 -6.96 6.41
N ARG A 146 16.43 -6.05 7.29
CA ARG A 146 17.21 -5.62 8.46
C ARG A 146 17.52 -6.78 9.41
N ILE A 147 16.57 -7.67 9.64
CA ILE A 147 16.80 -8.86 10.47
C ILE A 147 17.86 -9.78 9.84
N LEU A 148 17.77 -10.03 8.53
CA LEU A 148 18.75 -10.87 7.82
C LEU A 148 20.15 -10.25 7.80
N GLU A 149 20.24 -8.93 7.65
CA GLU A 149 21.52 -8.20 7.75
C GLU A 149 22.13 -8.34 9.15
N LEU A 150 21.34 -8.16 10.21
CA LEU A 150 21.78 -8.35 11.59
C LEU A 150 22.30 -9.77 11.83
N VAL A 151 21.57 -10.79 11.38
CA VAL A 151 22.01 -12.20 11.51
C VAL A 151 23.30 -12.45 10.73
N ASN A 152 23.44 -11.92 9.52
CA ASN A 152 24.66 -12.06 8.72
C ASN A 152 25.88 -11.37 9.34
N ILE A 153 25.68 -10.24 10.04
CA ILE A 153 26.75 -9.57 10.78
C ILE A 153 27.20 -10.42 11.97
N LEU A 154 26.25 -10.98 12.74
CA LEU A 154 26.55 -11.86 13.88
C LEU A 154 27.28 -13.14 13.48
N ASN A 155 27.00 -13.67 12.28
CA ASN A 155 27.63 -14.89 11.78
C ASN A 155 29.03 -14.65 11.15
N LYS A 156 29.43 -13.38 10.97
CA LYS A 156 30.75 -12.97 10.49
C LYS A 156 31.70 -12.51 11.61
N SER A 157 31.21 -12.43 12.85
CA SER A 157 32.00 -12.15 14.06
C SER A 157 32.34 -13.44 14.81
#